data_AF-A0A945IDZ7-F1
#
_entry.id   AF-A0A945IDZ7-F1
#
_cell.length_a   1.000
_cell.length_b   1.000
_cell.length_c   1.000
_cell.angle_alpha   90.00
_cell.angle_beta   90.00
_cell.angle_gamma   90.00
#
_symmetry.space_group_name_H-M   'P 1'
#
loop_
_entity.id
_entity.type
_entity.pdbx_description
1 polymer ?
#
loop_
_entity_poly.entity_id
_entity_poly.type
_entity_poly.pdbx_seq_one_letter_code
_entity_poly.pdbx_strand_id
1 'polypeptide(L)'
;MTTDKHPAYTKAIRWIVGRKVLHRHNRYPNNRMEQNHRSIKQRYYPMLGFAKFESANRFCSAFDELRNYLRVRSVDGEHVPASSRREIFTEKWPTLMTELSA
;
A
#
# COMPACT_ATOMS: atom_id res chain seq x y z
N MET A 1 12.51 21.40 1.42
CA MET A 1 13.45 20.35 1.86
C MET A 1 12.72 19.36 2.74
N THR A 2 13.01 18.07 2.59
CA THR A 2 12.46 16.98 3.41
C THR A 2 13.63 16.30 4.12
N THR A 3 13.59 16.27 5.45
CA THR A 3 14.55 15.53 6.29
C THR A 3 13.77 14.80 7.37
N ASP A 4 14.42 13.88 8.07
CA ASP A 4 13.90 13.32 9.31
C ASP A 4 13.75 14.39 10.41
N LYS A 5 13.09 14.03 11.50
CA LYS A 5 12.63 14.95 12.55
C LYS A 5 13.71 15.20 13.63
N HIS A 6 14.98 15.34 13.24
CA HIS A 6 16.02 15.69 14.20
C HIS A 6 15.90 17.18 14.61
N PRO A 7 15.88 17.52 15.91
CA PRO A 7 15.71 18.90 16.38
C PRO A 7 16.77 19.89 15.85
N ALA A 8 17.99 19.41 15.60
CA ALA A 8 19.08 20.25 15.08
C ALA A 8 18.83 20.76 13.64
N TYR A 9 18.05 20.03 12.82
CA TYR A 9 17.90 20.37 11.40
C TYR A 9 17.13 21.66 11.17
N THR A 10 16.18 22.03 12.02
CA THR A 10 15.47 23.31 11.86
C THR A 10 16.43 24.50 11.92
N LYS A 11 17.42 24.48 12.83
CA LYS A 11 18.45 25.52 12.91
C LYS A 11 19.45 25.41 11.76
N ALA A 12 19.94 24.20 11.48
CA ALA A 12 20.92 23.98 10.41
C ALA A 12 20.39 24.39 9.03
N ILE A 13 19.16 24.05 8.69
CA ILE A 13 18.53 24.40 7.41
C ILE A 13 18.37 25.92 7.29
N ARG A 14 17.96 26.61 8.37
CA ARG A 14 17.87 28.08 8.38
C ARG A 14 19.22 28.75 8.15
N TRP A 15 20.29 28.17 8.69
CA TRP A 15 21.65 28.69 8.59
C TRP A 15 22.32 28.40 7.24
N ILE A 16 22.23 27.17 6.75
CA ILE A 16 22.94 26.71 5.55
C ILE A 16 22.14 27.03 4.27
N VAL A 17 20.84 26.74 4.29
CA VAL A 17 19.99 26.81 3.09
C VAL A 17 19.18 28.12 3.03
N GLY A 18 18.96 28.73 4.20
CA GLY A 18 18.29 30.02 4.32
C GLY A 18 16.80 29.93 4.67
N ARG A 19 16.23 31.08 5.06
CA ARG A 19 14.87 31.18 5.64
C ARG A 19 13.73 31.02 4.64
N LYS A 20 14.01 31.14 3.33
CA LYS A 20 13.00 31.00 2.26
C LYS A 20 12.63 29.55 1.97
N VAL A 21 13.40 28.58 2.49
CA VAL A 21 13.14 27.16 2.25
C VAL A 21 12.08 26.63 3.22
N LEU A 22 11.01 26.08 2.64
CA LEU A 22 10.01 25.33 3.40
C LEU A 22 10.60 23.98 3.82
N HIS A 23 10.75 23.78 5.14
CA HIS A 23 11.09 22.48 5.72
C HIS A 23 9.82 21.69 5.98
N ARG A 24 9.63 20.58 5.25
CA ARG A 24 8.47 19.71 5.43
C ARG A 24 8.75 18.69 6.54
N HIS A 25 8.04 18.82 7.66
CA HIS A 25 8.02 17.82 8.73
C HIS A 25 6.76 16.96 8.61
N ASN A 26 6.62 16.20 7.52
CA ASN A 26 5.53 15.23 7.47
C ASN A 26 5.93 14.03 8.34
N ARG A 27 5.12 13.73 9.34
CA ARG A 27 5.35 12.60 10.24
C ARG A 27 4.80 11.36 9.57
N TYR A 28 5.61 10.32 9.49
CA TYR A 28 5.17 9.01 9.00
C TYR A 28 4.62 8.97 7.55
N PRO A 29 5.09 9.77 6.57
CA PRO A 29 4.63 9.65 5.18
C PRO A 29 4.93 8.26 4.62
N ASN A 30 6.04 7.66 5.06
CA ASN A 30 6.41 6.30 4.71
C ASN A 30 5.43 5.25 5.25
N ASN A 31 4.68 5.54 6.33
CA ASN A 31 3.76 4.55 6.91
C ASN A 31 2.63 4.21 5.94
N ARG A 32 2.15 5.16 5.12
CA ARG A 32 1.10 4.89 4.14
C ARG A 32 1.60 3.96 3.02
N MET A 33 2.80 4.21 2.54
CA MET A 33 3.46 3.35 1.55
C MET A 33 3.73 1.96 2.14
N GLU A 34 4.29 1.91 3.35
CA GLU A 34 4.59 0.66 4.03
C GLU A 34 3.32 -0.14 4.36
N GLN A 35 2.23 0.52 4.78
CA GLN A 35 0.91 -0.11 4.95
C GLN A 35 0.37 -0.68 3.64
N ASN A 36 0.51 0.05 2.53
CA ASN A 36 0.06 -0.44 1.23
C ASN A 36 0.82 -1.71 0.81
N HIS A 37 2.11 -1.80 1.11
CA HIS A 37 2.97 -2.94 0.77
C HIS A 37 2.75 -4.17 1.67
N ARG A 38 2.19 -4.02 2.88
CA ARG A 38 2.04 -5.12 3.86
C ARG A 38 1.31 -6.33 3.30
N SER A 39 0.25 -6.14 2.52
CA SER A 39 -0.55 -7.26 1.98
C SER A 39 0.24 -8.14 1.01
N ILE A 40 1.18 -7.56 0.25
CA ILE A 40 2.05 -8.28 -0.67
C ILE A 40 3.19 -8.93 0.12
N LYS A 41 3.82 -8.19 1.03
CA LYS A 41 4.90 -8.67 1.91
C LYS A 41 4.51 -9.91 2.71
N GLN A 42 3.32 -9.91 3.31
CA GLN A 42 2.80 -11.06 4.06
C GLN A 42 2.71 -12.35 3.23
N ARG A 43 2.50 -12.24 1.92
CA ARG A 43 2.35 -13.40 1.03
C ARG A 43 3.68 -13.96 0.55
N TYR A 44 4.66 -13.11 0.23
CA TYR A 44 5.95 -13.59 -0.28
C TYR A 44 7.00 -13.84 0.81
N TYR A 45 6.86 -13.29 2.02
CA TYR A 45 7.81 -13.58 3.12
C TYR A 45 7.99 -15.08 3.39
N PRO A 46 6.93 -15.91 3.43
CA PRO A 46 7.07 -17.36 3.55
C PRO A 46 7.82 -18.03 2.39
N MET A 47 7.89 -17.38 1.23
CA MET A 47 8.55 -17.89 0.01
C MET A 47 10.06 -17.58 0.00
N LEU A 48 10.56 -16.82 0.98
CA LEU A 48 11.96 -16.38 1.08
C LEU A 48 12.45 -15.53 -0.11
N GLY A 49 11.53 -14.97 -0.90
CA GLY A 49 11.83 -14.11 -2.04
C GLY A 49 11.65 -14.80 -3.40
N PHE A 50 12.10 -14.13 -4.46
CA PHE A 50 12.00 -14.61 -5.84
C PHE A 50 13.40 -14.75 -6.45
N ALA A 51 13.67 -15.87 -7.11
CA ALA A 51 14.93 -16.09 -7.81
C ALA A 51 15.07 -15.25 -9.09
N LYS A 52 13.96 -14.81 -9.68
CA LYS A 52 13.89 -14.05 -10.94
C LYS A 52 12.92 -12.88 -10.83
N PHE A 53 13.24 -11.78 -11.51
CA PHE A 53 12.37 -10.60 -11.55
C PHE A 53 11.06 -10.87 -12.26
N GLU A 54 11.05 -11.72 -13.30
CA GLU A 54 9.83 -12.09 -14.02
C GLU A 54 8.84 -12.80 -13.10
N SER A 55 9.33 -13.66 -12.20
CA SER A 55 8.50 -14.34 -11.21
C SER A 55 7.91 -13.35 -10.21
N ALA A 56 8.71 -12.39 -9.73
CA ALA A 56 8.24 -11.33 -8.87
C ALA A 56 7.18 -10.46 -9.56
N ASN A 57 7.37 -10.14 -10.84
CA ASN A 57 6.43 -9.35 -11.63
C ASN A 57 5.09 -10.09 -11.80
N ARG A 58 5.13 -11.35 -12.24
CA ARG A 58 3.93 -12.19 -12.37
C ARG A 58 3.16 -12.31 -11.05
N PHE A 59 3.87 -12.51 -9.94
CA PHE A 59 3.29 -12.56 -8.61
C PHE A 59 2.60 -11.25 -8.24
N CYS A 60 3.29 -10.11 -8.39
CA CYS A 60 2.75 -8.80 -8.06
C CYS A 60 1.51 -8.47 -8.91
N SER A 61 1.56 -8.71 -10.22
CA SER A 61 0.42 -8.48 -11.12
C SER A 61 -0.80 -9.31 -10.71
N ALA A 62 -0.65 -10.62 -10.56
CA ALA A 62 -1.77 -11.50 -10.22
C ALA A 62 -2.41 -11.15 -8.88
N PHE A 63 -1.61 -10.85 -7.85
CA PHE A 63 -2.15 -10.47 -6.54
C PHE A 63 -2.75 -9.07 -6.51
N ASP A 64 -2.25 -8.13 -7.31
CA ASP A 64 -2.85 -6.80 -7.39
C ASP A 64 -4.18 -6.82 -8.17
N GLU A 65 -4.26 -7.59 -9.26
CA GLU A 65 -5.50 -7.84 -10.00
C GLU A 65 -6.58 -8.47 -9.11
N LEU A 66 -6.24 -9.57 -8.43
CA LEU A 66 -7.14 -10.23 -7.48
C LEU A 66 -7.59 -9.28 -6.37
N ARG A 67 -6.65 -8.51 -5.80
CA ARG A 67 -6.95 -7.52 -4.77
C ARG A 67 -7.91 -6.46 -5.29
N ASN A 68 -7.71 -5.96 -6.51
CA ASN A 68 -8.54 -4.92 -7.11
C ASN A 68 -9.96 -5.43 -7.41
N TYR A 69 -10.10 -6.67 -7.88
CA TYR A 69 -11.40 -7.31 -8.12
C TYR A 69 -12.22 -7.46 -6.83
N LEU A 70 -11.58 -7.93 -5.75
CA LEU A 70 -12.20 -8.14 -4.44
C LEU A 70 -12.32 -6.86 -3.60
N ARG A 71 -11.72 -5.75 -4.04
CA ARG A 71 -11.69 -4.51 -3.28
C ARG A 71 -13.09 -3.88 -3.22
N VAL A 72 -13.61 -3.77 -2.01
CA VAL A 72 -14.80 -2.95 -1.73
C VAL A 72 -14.37 -1.48 -1.64
N ARG A 73 -14.81 -0.67 -2.60
CA ARG A 73 -14.59 0.79 -2.57
C ARG A 73 -15.71 1.43 -1.76
N SER A 74 -15.31 2.24 -0.79
CA SER A 74 -16.22 3.18 -0.16
C SER A 74 -16.35 4.39 -1.09
N VAL A 75 -17.59 4.82 -1.33
CA VAL A 75 -17.89 6.11 -1.98
C VAL A 75 -17.81 7.18 -0.89
N ASP A 76 -17.12 8.29 -1.19
CA ASP A 76 -17.00 9.47 -0.30
C ASP A 76 -16.39 9.24 1.09
N GLY A 77 -15.72 8.11 1.31
CA GLY A 77 -15.05 7.80 2.58
C GLY A 77 -15.97 7.19 3.63
N GLU A 78 -17.21 6.87 3.26
CA GLU A 78 -18.18 6.17 4.10
C GLU A 78 -17.65 4.83 4.63
N HIS A 79 -17.90 4.57 5.92
CA HIS A 79 -17.45 3.33 6.53
C HIS A 79 -18.33 2.17 6.06
N VAL A 80 -17.77 1.28 5.24
CA VAL A 80 -18.43 0.00 4.94
C VAL A 80 -18.27 -0.95 6.14
N PRO A 81 -19.33 -1.56 6.69
CA PRO A 81 -19.23 -2.55 7.76
C PRO A 81 -18.48 -3.82 7.34
N ALA A 82 -17.95 -4.58 8.30
CA ALA A 82 -17.28 -5.85 8.03
C ALA A 82 -18.23 -6.92 7.44
N SER A 83 -19.51 -6.92 7.83
CA SER A 83 -20.55 -7.81 7.28
C SER A 83 -20.75 -7.59 5.78
N SER A 84 -20.98 -6.34 5.37
CA SER A 84 -21.18 -5.99 3.95
C SER A 84 -19.95 -6.32 3.10
N ARG A 85 -18.73 -6.15 3.65
CA ARG A 85 -17.51 -6.60 2.93
C ARG A 85 -17.47 -8.11 2.74
N ARG A 86 -17.95 -8.88 3.70
CA ARG A 86 -18.02 -10.35 3.60
C ARG A 86 -19.07 -10.79 2.58
N GLU A 87 -20.23 -10.14 2.57
CA GLU A 87 -21.29 -10.42 1.58
C GLU A 87 -20.78 -10.22 0.15
N ILE A 88 -20.18 -9.04 -0.13
CA ILE A 88 -19.60 -8.74 -1.45
C ILE A 88 -18.50 -9.76 -1.83
N PHE A 89 -17.69 -10.18 -0.86
CA PHE A 89 -16.67 -11.21 -1.11
C PHE A 89 -17.31 -12.55 -1.47
N THR A 90 -18.31 -13.00 -0.70
CA THR A 90 -19.02 -14.27 -0.93
C THR A 90 -19.78 -14.28 -2.25
N GLU A 91 -20.28 -13.13 -2.71
CA GLU A 91 -20.92 -12.98 -4.01
C GLU A 91 -19.91 -13.06 -5.17
N LYS A 92 -18.79 -12.34 -5.08
CA LYS A 92 -17.77 -12.27 -6.13
C LYS A 92 -16.95 -13.54 -6.28
N TRP A 93 -16.73 -14.26 -5.18
CA TRP A 93 -15.81 -15.40 -5.14
C TRP A 93 -16.24 -16.56 -6.06
N PRO A 94 -17.51 -17.03 -6.04
CA PRO A 94 -17.96 -18.06 -6.98
C PRO A 94 -17.80 -17.65 -8.44
N THR A 95 -18.17 -16.41 -8.80
CA THR A 95 -18.04 -15.89 -10.18
C THR A 95 -16.59 -15.95 -10.65
N LEU A 96 -15.65 -15.48 -9.83
CA LEU A 96 -14.22 -15.55 -10.14
C LEU A 96 -13.76 -17.00 -10.32
N MET A 97 -14.19 -17.92 -9.46
CA MET A 97 -13.81 -19.32 -9.56
C MET A 97 -14.39 -19.98 -10.83
N THR A 98 -15.59 -19.60 -11.25
CA THR A 98 -16.18 -20.03 -12.51
C THR A 98 -15.37 -19.50 -13.70
N GLU A 99 -15.03 -18.22 -13.73
CA GLU A 99 -14.21 -17.61 -14.80
C GLU A 99 -12.82 -18.25 -14.91
N LEU A 100 -12.18 -18.59 -13.79
CA LEU A 100 -10.87 -19.25 -13.79
C LEU A 100 -10.91 -20.73 -14.18
N SER A 101 -12.11 -21.34 -14.16
CA SER A 101 -12.31 -22.75 -14.52
C SER A 101 -12.75 -22.98 -15.97
N ALA A 102 -13.07 -21.90 -16.69
CA ALA A 102 -13.47 -21.90 -18.11
C ALA A 102 -12.24 -21.80 -19.04
#